data_AF-A0A135YPG4-F1
#
_entry.id   AF-A0A135YPG4-F1
#
_cell.length_a   1.000
_cell.length_b   1.000
_cell.length_c   1.000
_cell.angle_alpha   90.00
_cell.angle_beta   90.00
_cell.angle_gamma   90.00
#
_symmetry.space_group_name_H-M   'P 1'
#
loop_
_entity.id
_entity.type
_entity.pdbx_description
1 polymer ?
#
loop_
_entity_poly.entity_id
_entity_poly.type
_entity_poly.pdbx_seq_one_letter_code
_entity_poly.pdbx_strand_id
1 'polypeptide(L)'
;MSDDNFIDLFRQEGQEIIKLANTISNNDVLKLVEKIKNCKGNILLTGCGTSAMDAKKATHTLNVIGVRSFYLNPSDAVHGSLGVVDSQDLVIFISKGGSTKELTSFIENIKKKNAYIITITESPQSVLAKAANMIVKVKVDQEIDEFNMLATTSSLAVISLFDVVACILMKKKNFNKKNFLANHPSGDVGERLNKEVS
;
A
#
# COMPACT_ATOMS: atom_id res chain seq x y z
N MET A 1 -22.89 25.03 -22.49
CA MET A 1 -22.00 23.86 -22.48
C MET A 1 -21.13 24.07 -21.25
N SER A 2 -21.45 23.39 -20.16
CA SER A 2 -20.81 23.61 -18.85
C SER A 2 -19.35 23.16 -18.88
N ASP A 3 -18.55 23.85 -18.09
CA ASP A 3 -17.09 23.76 -17.96
C ASP A 3 -16.61 22.40 -17.42
N ASP A 4 -16.57 21.36 -18.26
CA ASP A 4 -15.89 20.10 -17.92
C ASP A 4 -14.36 20.28 -18.05
N ASN A 5 -13.76 21.11 -17.19
CA ASN A 5 -12.32 21.32 -17.17
C ASN A 5 -11.60 20.18 -16.43
N PHE A 6 -11.55 18.99 -17.05
CA PHE A 6 -10.86 17.81 -16.50
C PHE A 6 -9.37 18.08 -16.19
N ILE A 7 -8.75 19.08 -16.84
CA ILE A 7 -7.37 19.48 -16.56
C ILE A 7 -7.25 20.00 -15.12
N ASP A 8 -8.24 20.75 -14.64
CA ASP A 8 -8.24 21.25 -13.26
C ASP A 8 -8.45 20.13 -12.25
N LEU A 9 -9.24 19.09 -12.57
CA LEU A 9 -9.36 17.89 -11.73
C LEU A 9 -8.01 17.17 -11.59
N PHE A 10 -7.27 16.97 -12.69
CA PHE A 10 -5.91 16.43 -12.62
C PHE A 10 -4.96 17.30 -11.79
N ARG A 11 -5.06 18.63 -11.92
CA ARG A 11 -4.24 19.56 -11.13
C ARG A 11 -4.58 19.47 -9.64
N GLN A 12 -5.85 19.38 -9.28
CA GLN A 12 -6.30 19.22 -7.89
C GLN A 12 -5.75 17.93 -7.28
N GLU A 13 -5.88 16.81 -8.00
CA GLU A 13 -5.36 15.52 -7.54
C GLU A 13 -3.83 15.57 -7.32
N GLY A 14 -3.10 16.15 -8.29
CA GLY A 14 -1.65 16.32 -8.19
C GLY A 14 -1.20 17.25 -7.06
N GLN A 15 -1.95 18.31 -6.77
CA GLN A 15 -1.68 19.22 -5.66
C GLN A 15 -1.77 18.53 -4.31
N GLU A 16 -2.73 17.63 -4.12
CA GLU A 16 -2.86 16.86 -2.89
C GLU A 16 -1.70 15.88 -2.69
N ILE A 17 -1.13 15.30 -3.77
CA ILE A 17 0.09 14.49 -3.68
C ILE A 17 1.31 15.34 -3.27
N ILE A 18 1.44 16.56 -3.83
CA ILE A 18 2.49 17.51 -3.41
C ILE A 18 2.33 17.87 -1.92
N LYS A 19 1.10 18.11 -1.49
CA LYS A 19 0.79 18.41 -0.09
C LYS A 19 1.10 17.24 0.84
N LEU A 20 0.81 16.02 0.41
CA LEU A 20 1.14 14.81 1.16
C LEU A 20 2.64 14.73 1.45
N ALA A 21 3.50 15.05 0.46
CA ALA A 21 4.95 15.04 0.66
C ALA A 21 5.44 15.96 1.80
N ASN A 22 4.69 17.03 2.09
CA ASN A 22 5.00 17.97 3.16
C ASN A 22 4.39 17.59 4.52
N THR A 23 3.38 16.71 4.54
CA THR A 23 2.57 16.42 5.73
C THR A 23 2.74 14.98 6.24
N ILE A 24 3.14 14.06 5.37
CA ILE A 24 3.41 12.67 5.75
C ILE A 24 4.65 12.60 6.65
N SER A 25 4.58 11.77 7.68
CA SER A 25 5.69 11.58 8.63
C SER A 25 6.85 10.84 7.95
N ASN A 26 7.96 11.55 7.73
CA ASN A 26 9.19 10.96 7.18
C ASN A 26 9.67 9.77 8.03
N ASN A 27 9.60 9.87 9.36
CA ASN A 27 10.01 8.80 10.25
C ASN A 27 9.15 7.54 10.08
N ASP A 28 7.83 7.69 9.95
CA ASP A 28 6.93 6.55 9.76
C ASP A 28 7.13 5.90 8.39
N VAL A 29 7.33 6.69 7.32
CA VAL A 29 7.63 6.13 5.99
C VAL A 29 8.95 5.36 5.99
N LEU A 30 10.01 5.90 6.60
CA LEU A 30 11.30 5.22 6.68
C LEU A 30 11.25 3.97 7.55
N LYS A 31 10.47 3.99 8.64
CA LYS A 31 10.22 2.81 9.48
C LYS A 31 9.43 1.73 8.73
N LEU A 32 8.48 2.13 7.86
CA LEU A 32 7.72 1.21 7.02
C LEU A 32 8.67 0.50 6.04
N VAL A 33 9.55 1.27 5.38
CA VAL A 33 10.59 0.73 4.50
C VAL A 33 11.46 -0.29 5.25
N GLU A 34 11.94 0.03 6.46
CA GLU A 34 12.78 -0.90 7.23
C GLU A 34 12.02 -2.14 7.69
N LYS A 35 10.75 -2.02 8.06
CA LYS A 35 9.92 -3.19 8.39
C LYS A 35 9.78 -4.11 7.18
N ILE A 36 9.39 -3.56 6.02
CA ILE A 36 9.26 -4.32 4.78
C ILE A 36 10.59 -4.97 4.39
N LYS A 37 11.70 -4.22 4.44
CA LYS A 37 13.03 -4.71 4.08
C LYS A 37 13.47 -5.91 4.93
N ASN A 38 13.18 -5.85 6.23
CA ASN A 38 13.67 -6.83 7.21
C ASN A 38 12.67 -7.96 7.51
N CYS A 39 11.48 -7.94 6.91
CA CYS A 39 10.47 -8.99 7.05
C CYS A 39 11.06 -10.36 6.65
N LYS A 40 10.85 -11.37 7.50
CA LYS A 40 11.33 -12.74 7.28
C LYS A 40 10.23 -13.68 6.80
N GLY A 41 8.97 -13.36 7.11
CA GLY A 41 7.79 -14.11 6.67
C GLY A 41 7.16 -13.55 5.39
N ASN A 42 5.82 -13.50 5.39
CA ASN A 42 4.99 -12.90 4.37
C ASN A 42 4.74 -11.41 4.67
N ILE A 43 4.60 -10.61 3.62
CA ILE A 43 3.96 -9.30 3.71
C ILE A 43 2.56 -9.41 3.13
N LEU A 44 1.55 -9.29 3.98
CA LEU A 44 0.14 -9.46 3.64
C LEU A 44 -0.54 -8.10 3.66
N LEU A 45 -0.92 -7.60 2.49
CA LEU A 45 -1.67 -6.35 2.35
C LEU A 45 -3.16 -6.65 2.27
N THR A 46 -4.00 -5.88 2.97
CA THR A 46 -5.44 -6.10 3.01
C THR A 46 -6.21 -4.78 3.01
N GLY A 47 -7.42 -4.79 2.44
CA GLY A 47 -8.27 -3.62 2.25
C GLY A 47 -9.60 -4.02 1.60
N CYS A 48 -10.59 -3.13 1.64
CA CYS A 48 -11.92 -3.32 1.05
C CYS A 48 -12.20 -2.25 -0.01
N GLY A 49 -13.05 -2.56 -1.01
CA GLY A 49 -13.43 -1.60 -2.06
C GLY A 49 -12.22 -1.04 -2.81
N THR A 50 -12.16 0.28 -3.01
CA THR A 50 -11.01 0.95 -3.65
C THR A 50 -9.69 0.66 -2.92
N SER A 51 -9.69 0.62 -1.58
CA SER A 51 -8.50 0.25 -0.80
C SER A 51 -8.03 -1.19 -1.03
N ALA A 52 -8.90 -2.10 -1.49
CA ALA A 52 -8.48 -3.42 -1.94
C ALA A 52 -7.67 -3.34 -3.24
N MET A 53 -8.03 -2.44 -4.16
CA MET A 53 -7.29 -2.24 -5.40
C MET A 53 -5.93 -1.59 -5.12
N ASP A 54 -5.89 -0.61 -4.20
CA ASP A 54 -4.63 -0.02 -3.71
C ASP A 54 -3.71 -1.09 -3.11
N ALA A 55 -4.24 -1.96 -2.27
CA ALA A 55 -3.51 -3.07 -1.67
C ALA A 55 -2.96 -4.03 -2.73
N LYS A 56 -3.77 -4.41 -3.73
CA LYS A 56 -3.34 -5.29 -4.84
C LYS A 56 -2.26 -4.64 -5.69
N LYS A 57 -2.40 -3.35 -6.01
CA LYS A 57 -1.38 -2.60 -6.76
C LYS A 57 -0.09 -2.55 -5.95
N ALA A 58 -0.15 -2.19 -4.66
CA ALA A 58 1.01 -2.17 -3.77
C ALA A 58 1.69 -3.55 -3.66
N THR A 59 0.92 -4.63 -3.52
CA THR A 59 1.41 -6.01 -3.59
C THR A 59 2.17 -6.26 -4.90
N HIS A 60 1.59 -5.90 -6.05
CA HIS A 60 2.24 -6.08 -7.34
C HIS A 60 3.55 -5.28 -7.45
N THR A 61 3.54 -4.00 -7.09
CA THR A 61 4.72 -3.14 -7.06
C THR A 61 5.84 -3.71 -6.19
N LEU A 62 5.51 -4.25 -5.01
CA LEU A 62 6.49 -4.89 -4.13
C LEU A 62 7.05 -6.19 -4.75
N ASN A 63 6.20 -7.02 -5.35
CA ASN A 63 6.62 -8.25 -6.01
C ASN A 63 7.55 -7.98 -7.20
N VAL A 64 7.29 -6.92 -7.98
CA VAL A 64 8.15 -6.46 -9.09
C VAL A 64 9.60 -6.29 -8.63
N ILE A 65 9.80 -5.71 -7.44
CA ILE A 65 11.13 -5.43 -6.87
C ILE A 65 11.67 -6.56 -5.98
N GLY A 66 11.11 -7.77 -6.09
CA GLY A 66 11.55 -8.95 -5.35
C GLY A 66 11.24 -8.91 -3.86
N VAL A 67 10.23 -8.14 -3.44
CA VAL A 67 9.68 -8.18 -2.08
C VAL A 67 8.50 -9.16 -2.08
N ARG A 68 8.63 -10.27 -1.35
CA ARG A 68 7.61 -11.31 -1.25
C ARG A 68 6.36 -10.80 -0.54
N SER A 69 5.31 -10.50 -1.29
CA SER A 69 4.07 -9.93 -0.77
C SER A 69 2.83 -10.51 -1.43
N PHE A 70 1.71 -10.51 -0.69
CA PHE A 70 0.43 -11.06 -1.14
C PHE A 70 -0.72 -10.15 -0.70
N TYR A 71 -1.82 -10.19 -1.46
CA TYR A 71 -3.07 -9.58 -1.05
C TYR A 71 -3.88 -10.61 -0.24
N LEU A 72 -4.29 -10.23 0.97
CA LEU A 72 -5.20 -11.01 1.81
C LEU A 72 -6.61 -10.43 1.69
N ASN A 73 -7.50 -11.17 1.02
CA ASN A 73 -8.90 -10.79 0.90
C ASN A 73 -9.59 -10.83 2.29
N PRO A 74 -10.18 -9.73 2.77
CA PRO A 74 -10.87 -9.68 4.07
C PRO A 74 -11.96 -10.73 4.24
N SER A 75 -12.74 -11.00 3.18
CA SER A 75 -13.81 -12.01 3.23
C SER A 75 -13.23 -13.41 3.41
N ASP A 76 -12.19 -13.75 2.66
CA ASP A 76 -11.57 -15.08 2.75
C ASP A 76 -10.73 -15.25 4.03
N ALA A 77 -10.25 -14.16 4.63
CA ALA A 77 -9.50 -14.16 5.87
C ALA A 77 -10.30 -14.84 6.99
N VAL A 78 -11.52 -14.37 7.24
CA VAL A 78 -12.41 -14.94 8.29
C VAL A 78 -12.95 -16.33 7.93
N HIS A 79 -12.76 -16.78 6.69
CA HIS A 79 -13.15 -18.11 6.21
C HIS A 79 -11.94 -19.03 5.97
N GLY A 80 -10.85 -18.83 6.71
CA GLY A 80 -9.73 -19.77 6.81
C GLY A 80 -8.39 -19.25 6.27
N SER A 81 -8.39 -18.19 5.45
CA SER A 81 -7.14 -17.67 4.87
C SER A 81 -6.22 -17.04 5.93
N LEU A 82 -6.74 -16.68 7.11
CA LEU A 82 -5.89 -16.32 8.26
C LEU A 82 -4.92 -17.44 8.68
N GLY A 83 -5.14 -18.68 8.23
CA GLY A 83 -4.22 -19.79 8.42
C GLY A 83 -2.81 -19.53 7.88
N VAL A 84 -2.66 -18.69 6.85
CA VAL A 84 -1.34 -18.36 6.26
C VAL A 84 -0.53 -17.39 7.10
N VAL A 85 -1.17 -16.68 8.04
CA VAL A 85 -0.54 -15.64 8.85
C VAL A 85 0.24 -16.28 10.00
N ASP A 86 1.51 -15.89 10.14
CA ASP A 86 2.43 -16.28 11.22
C ASP A 86 3.05 -15.05 11.94
N SER A 87 3.67 -15.29 13.08
CA SER A 87 4.43 -14.36 13.91
C SER A 87 5.57 -13.63 13.19
N GLN A 88 6.12 -14.19 12.12
CA GLN A 88 7.19 -13.57 11.31
C GLN A 88 6.65 -12.65 10.20
N ASP A 89 5.33 -12.57 10.05
CA ASP A 89 4.67 -11.84 8.98
C ASP A 89 4.44 -10.38 9.34
N LEU A 90 4.34 -9.55 8.30
CA LEU A 90 3.78 -8.21 8.37
C LEU A 90 2.38 -8.22 7.78
N VAL A 91 1.41 -7.69 8.52
CA VAL A 91 0.05 -7.49 8.01
C VAL A 91 -0.20 -5.98 7.90
N ILE A 92 -0.43 -5.52 6.67
CA ILE A 92 -0.63 -4.11 6.35
C ILE A 92 -2.09 -3.89 6.00
N PHE A 93 -2.83 -3.23 6.89
CA PHE A 93 -4.20 -2.80 6.65
C PHE A 93 -4.21 -1.47 5.92
N ILE A 94 -4.96 -1.38 4.82
CA ILE A 94 -5.25 -0.15 4.10
C ILE A 94 -6.74 0.18 4.30
N SER A 95 -7.01 1.24 5.05
CA SER A 95 -8.38 1.70 5.32
C SER A 95 -8.37 3.19 5.62
N LYS A 96 -8.97 4.00 4.74
CA LYS A 96 -9.04 5.46 4.89
C LYS A 96 -9.51 5.85 6.30
N GLY A 97 -10.74 5.46 6.67
CA GLY A 97 -11.31 5.75 7.99
C GLY A 97 -10.84 4.83 9.13
N GLY A 98 -10.21 3.69 8.82
CA GLY A 98 -9.59 2.79 9.80
C GLY A 98 -10.56 1.97 10.68
N SER A 99 -11.84 1.91 10.31
CA SER A 99 -12.89 1.20 11.07
C SER A 99 -13.80 0.33 10.18
N THR A 100 -13.35 -0.04 8.99
CA THR A 100 -14.07 -0.94 8.08
C THR A 100 -14.34 -2.29 8.75
N LYS A 101 -15.62 -2.69 8.83
CA LYS A 101 -16.06 -3.83 9.66
C LYS A 101 -15.36 -5.13 9.27
N GLU A 102 -15.30 -5.40 7.97
CA GLU A 102 -14.64 -6.57 7.38
C GLU A 102 -13.19 -6.69 7.85
N LEU A 103 -12.46 -5.57 7.91
CA LEU A 103 -11.07 -5.53 8.39
C LEU A 103 -10.97 -5.66 9.91
N THR A 104 -11.80 -4.92 10.65
CA THR A 104 -11.78 -4.96 12.12
C THR A 104 -12.22 -6.31 12.68
N SER A 105 -12.99 -7.09 11.92
CA SER A 105 -13.52 -8.38 12.36
C SER A 105 -12.46 -9.42 12.69
N PHE A 106 -11.26 -9.32 12.09
CA PHE A 106 -10.18 -10.30 12.26
C PHE A 106 -8.90 -9.75 12.86
N ILE A 107 -8.85 -8.46 13.25
CA ILE A 107 -7.62 -7.86 13.76
C ILE A 107 -7.12 -8.54 15.04
N GLU A 108 -8.00 -8.97 15.93
CA GLU A 108 -7.62 -9.71 17.14
C GLU A 108 -7.08 -11.11 16.83
N ASN A 109 -7.53 -11.73 15.75
CA ASN A 109 -6.99 -13.01 15.29
C ASN A 109 -5.53 -12.86 14.80
N ILE A 110 -5.23 -11.76 14.09
CA ILE A 110 -3.87 -11.41 13.67
C ILE A 110 -2.98 -11.15 14.89
N LYS A 111 -3.47 -10.40 15.88
CA LYS A 111 -2.74 -10.13 17.13
C LYS A 111 -2.40 -11.39 17.89
N LYS A 112 -3.34 -12.34 18.02
CA LYS A 112 -3.11 -13.64 18.66
C LYS A 112 -2.04 -14.48 17.95
N LYS A 113 -1.83 -14.27 16.66
CA LYS A 113 -0.76 -14.89 15.86
C LYS A 113 0.58 -14.18 15.98
N ASN A 114 0.65 -13.08 16.75
CA ASN A 114 1.84 -12.26 16.95
C ASN A 114 2.43 -11.65 15.67
N ALA A 115 1.66 -11.58 14.59
CA ALA A 115 2.11 -10.89 13.37
C ALA A 115 2.20 -9.38 13.63
N TYR A 116 3.15 -8.71 12.98
CA TYR A 116 3.33 -7.28 13.16
C TYR A 116 2.34 -6.50 12.29
N ILE A 117 1.48 -5.70 12.92
CA ILE A 117 0.39 -4.99 12.28
C ILE A 117 0.80 -3.56 11.96
N ILE A 118 0.61 -3.17 10.70
CA ILE A 118 0.76 -1.81 10.21
C ILE A 118 -0.59 -1.34 9.67
N THR A 119 -1.02 -0.14 10.03
CA THR A 119 -2.25 0.46 9.49
C THR A 119 -1.93 1.73 8.70
N ILE A 120 -2.31 1.74 7.42
CA ILE A 120 -2.31 2.90 6.53
C ILE A 120 -3.71 3.51 6.58
N THR A 121 -3.83 4.72 7.12
CA THR A 121 -5.13 5.37 7.40
C THR A 121 -4.98 6.88 7.53
N GLU A 122 -6.06 7.64 7.34
CA GLU A 122 -6.07 9.07 7.68
C GLU A 122 -6.41 9.32 9.16
N SER A 123 -6.99 8.31 9.83
CA SER A 123 -7.56 8.40 11.17
C SER A 123 -6.73 7.60 12.19
N PRO A 124 -5.72 8.23 12.85
CA PRO A 124 -4.86 7.54 13.81
C PRO A 124 -5.58 7.13 15.11
N GLN A 125 -6.82 7.57 15.31
CA GLN A 125 -7.65 7.21 16.48
C GLN A 125 -8.68 6.11 16.18
N SER A 126 -8.66 5.59 14.96
CA SER A 126 -9.55 4.52 14.49
C SER A 126 -9.27 3.17 15.17
N VAL A 127 -10.19 2.22 14.98
CA VAL A 127 -10.08 0.88 15.59
C VAL A 127 -8.82 0.16 15.11
N LEU A 128 -8.57 0.15 13.79
CA LEU A 128 -7.39 -0.49 13.21
C LEU A 128 -6.09 0.22 13.63
N ALA A 129 -6.10 1.56 13.75
CA ALA A 129 -4.92 2.31 14.15
C ALA A 129 -4.52 2.00 15.61
N LYS A 130 -5.49 1.97 16.53
CA LYS A 130 -5.24 1.67 17.95
C LYS A 130 -4.74 0.25 18.20
N ALA A 131 -5.11 -0.69 17.35
CA ALA A 131 -4.68 -2.08 17.45
C ALA A 131 -3.37 -2.38 16.70
N ALA A 132 -2.84 -1.43 15.91
CA ALA A 132 -1.63 -1.62 15.13
C ALA A 132 -0.36 -1.43 15.97
N ASN A 133 0.72 -2.11 15.58
CA ASN A 133 2.06 -1.84 16.13
C ASN A 133 2.68 -0.57 15.53
N MET A 134 2.18 -0.13 14.38
CA MET A 134 2.64 1.04 13.65
C MET A 134 1.52 1.63 12.79
N ILE A 135 1.46 2.96 12.73
CA ILE A 135 0.51 3.69 11.89
C ILE A 135 1.32 4.48 10.85
N VAL A 136 0.88 4.47 9.61
CA VAL A 136 1.33 5.44 8.60
C VAL A 136 0.14 6.29 8.24
N LYS A 137 0.16 7.55 8.69
CA LYS A 137 -0.91 8.48 8.41
C LYS A 137 -0.81 8.98 6.98
N VAL A 138 -1.80 8.62 6.16
CA VAL A 138 -1.97 9.14 4.79
C VAL A 138 -3.29 9.87 4.76
N LYS A 139 -3.26 11.17 4.52
CA LYS A 139 -4.44 12.02 4.47
C LYS A 139 -4.33 12.96 3.27
N VAL A 140 -5.41 13.07 2.54
CA VAL A 140 -5.69 14.12 1.57
C VAL A 140 -6.83 14.97 2.13
N ASP A 141 -6.92 16.23 1.73
CA ASP A 141 -7.97 17.12 2.21
C ASP A 141 -9.24 17.05 1.37
N GLN A 142 -9.12 16.73 0.07
CA GLN A 142 -10.25 16.63 -0.84
C GLN A 142 -10.07 15.49 -1.86
N GLU A 143 -11.13 14.74 -2.09
CA GLU A 143 -11.32 13.98 -3.33
C GLU A 143 -11.76 14.94 -4.45
N ILE A 144 -11.51 14.56 -5.70
CA ILE A 144 -11.86 15.38 -6.87
C ILE A 144 -13.32 15.18 -7.31
N ASP A 145 -14.07 14.26 -6.70
CA ASP A 145 -15.50 14.09 -6.95
C ASP A 145 -16.34 15.09 -6.14
N GLU A 146 -17.51 15.46 -6.67
CA GLU A 146 -18.40 16.46 -6.08
C GLU A 146 -18.88 16.11 -4.66
N PHE A 147 -18.89 14.83 -4.30
CA PHE A 147 -19.37 14.35 -3.01
C PHE A 147 -18.25 14.18 -1.99
N ASN A 148 -16.98 14.29 -2.41
CA ASN A 148 -15.82 13.99 -1.58
C ASN A 148 -15.82 12.54 -1.04
N MET A 149 -16.32 11.57 -1.84
CA MET A 149 -16.60 10.19 -1.38
C MET A 149 -16.05 9.07 -2.28
N LEU A 150 -15.71 9.34 -3.54
CA LEU A 150 -15.37 8.30 -4.52
C LEU A 150 -13.99 7.65 -4.25
N ALA A 151 -13.21 8.23 -3.33
CA ALA A 151 -11.86 7.77 -2.98
C ALA A 151 -10.90 7.79 -4.18
N THR A 152 -10.85 8.92 -4.89
CA THR A 152 -9.96 9.15 -6.04
C THR A 152 -8.57 9.53 -5.55
N THR A 153 -8.44 10.72 -4.97
CA THR A 153 -7.19 11.34 -4.54
C THR A 153 -6.58 10.56 -3.37
N SER A 154 -7.41 10.06 -2.45
CA SER A 154 -6.92 9.25 -1.34
C SER A 154 -6.37 7.89 -1.79
N SER A 155 -6.96 7.27 -2.81
CA SER A 155 -6.42 6.05 -3.44
C SER A 155 -5.08 6.35 -4.11
N LEU A 156 -4.99 7.42 -4.90
CA LEU A 156 -3.74 7.83 -5.52
C LEU A 156 -2.63 8.11 -4.50
N ALA A 157 -2.97 8.74 -3.37
CA ALA A 157 -2.05 9.00 -2.27
C ALA A 157 -1.46 7.70 -1.67
N VAL A 158 -2.28 6.67 -1.47
CA VAL A 158 -1.82 5.37 -0.98
C VAL A 158 -0.95 4.67 -2.03
N ILE A 159 -1.37 4.68 -3.30
CA ILE A 159 -0.61 4.13 -4.43
C ILE A 159 0.78 4.78 -4.52
N SER A 160 0.82 6.11 -4.44
CA SER A 160 2.04 6.92 -4.46
C SER A 160 2.97 6.60 -3.29
N LEU A 161 2.43 6.44 -2.07
CA LEU A 161 3.22 5.99 -0.91
C LEU A 161 3.95 4.68 -1.20
N PHE A 162 3.27 3.67 -1.75
CA PHE A 162 3.91 2.39 -2.03
C PHE A 162 4.89 2.42 -3.20
N ASP A 163 4.71 3.31 -4.18
CA ASP A 163 5.71 3.56 -5.23
C ASP A 163 6.98 4.19 -4.67
N VAL A 164 6.84 5.16 -3.75
CA VAL A 164 7.98 5.77 -3.05
C VAL A 164 8.70 4.72 -2.21
N VAL A 165 7.96 3.91 -1.44
CA VAL A 165 8.53 2.81 -0.64
C VAL A 165 9.30 1.83 -1.52
N ALA A 166 8.75 1.44 -2.67
CA ALA A 166 9.39 0.54 -3.60
C ALA A 166 10.68 1.13 -4.19
N CYS A 167 10.65 2.39 -4.62
CA CYS A 167 11.83 3.10 -5.12
C CYS A 167 12.95 3.18 -4.07
N ILE A 168 12.60 3.43 -2.80
CA ILE A 168 13.58 3.44 -1.70
C ILE A 168 14.15 2.03 -1.47
N LEU A 169 13.31 1.00 -1.47
CA LEU A 169 13.73 -0.40 -1.30
C LEU A 169 14.64 -0.86 -2.43
N MET A 170 14.37 -0.49 -3.69
CA MET A 170 15.23 -0.78 -4.83
C MET A 170 16.65 -0.25 -4.60
N LYS A 171 16.77 1.02 -4.18
CA LYS A 171 18.08 1.62 -3.84
C LYS A 171 18.75 0.87 -2.68
N LYS A 172 18.02 0.58 -1.60
CA LYS A 172 18.56 -0.12 -0.41
C LYS A 172 18.96 -1.58 -0.68
N LYS A 173 18.40 -2.23 -1.70
CA LYS A 173 18.67 -3.61 -2.08
C LYS A 173 19.65 -3.74 -3.27
N ASN A 174 20.20 -2.62 -3.77
CA ASN A 174 20.98 -2.59 -5.02
C ASN A 174 20.25 -3.28 -6.18
N PHE A 175 18.93 -3.13 -6.24
CA PHE A 175 18.09 -3.74 -7.27
C PHE A 175 18.47 -3.17 -8.63
N ASN A 176 18.75 -4.05 -9.58
CA ASN A 176 19.25 -3.68 -10.90
C ASN A 176 18.38 -4.28 -12.02
N LYS A 177 18.71 -3.93 -13.27
CA LYS A 177 17.96 -4.38 -14.45
C LYS A 177 17.91 -5.89 -14.61
N LYS A 178 18.94 -6.64 -14.17
CA LYS A 178 18.92 -8.12 -14.19
C LYS A 178 17.89 -8.67 -13.19
N ASN A 179 17.80 -8.08 -12.00
CA ASN A 179 16.75 -8.44 -11.05
C ASN A 179 15.35 -8.13 -11.60
N PHE A 180 15.20 -6.99 -12.28
CA PHE A 180 13.94 -6.59 -12.91
C PHE A 180 13.54 -7.61 -13.98
N LEU A 181 14.45 -7.94 -14.91
CA LEU A 181 14.21 -8.90 -15.99
C LEU A 181 13.79 -10.27 -15.45
N ALA A 182 14.43 -10.76 -14.38
CA ALA A 182 14.06 -12.03 -13.77
C ALA A 182 12.59 -12.09 -13.32
N ASN A 183 12.01 -10.95 -12.92
CA ASN A 183 10.61 -10.83 -12.54
C ASN A 183 9.69 -10.36 -13.69
N HIS A 184 10.25 -9.88 -14.80
CA HIS A 184 9.55 -9.38 -16.00
C HIS A 184 10.18 -9.97 -17.27
N PRO A 185 10.04 -11.28 -17.50
CA PRO A 185 10.76 -11.95 -18.58
C PRO A 185 10.21 -11.66 -19.99
N SER A 186 9.00 -11.08 -20.09
CA SER A 186 8.24 -10.99 -21.34
C SER A 186 7.59 -9.62 -21.54
N GLY A 187 7.05 -9.39 -22.75
CA GLY A 187 6.41 -8.14 -23.15
C GLY A 187 7.40 -6.99 -23.34
N ASP A 188 6.89 -5.80 -23.68
CA ASP A 188 7.71 -4.63 -24.04
C ASP A 188 8.78 -4.29 -23.00
N VAL A 189 8.45 -4.41 -21.70
CA VAL A 189 9.39 -4.17 -20.61
C VAL A 189 10.51 -5.23 -20.58
N GLY A 190 10.16 -6.51 -20.68
CA GLY A 190 11.13 -7.60 -20.68
C GLY A 190 12.03 -7.59 -21.92
N GLU A 191 11.48 -7.31 -23.10
CA GLU A 191 12.23 -7.15 -24.34
C GLU A 191 13.22 -5.99 -24.26
N ARG A 192 12.79 -4.84 -23.71
CA ARG A 192 13.67 -3.71 -23.47
C ARG A 192 14.78 -4.05 -22.48
N LEU A 193 14.45 -4.69 -21.36
CA LEU A 193 15.44 -5.07 -20.34
C LEU A 193 16.46 -6.06 -20.89
N ASN A 194 16.02 -7.07 -21.66
CA ASN A 194 16.90 -8.04 -22.33
C ASN A 194 17.95 -7.33 -23.20
N LYS A 195 17.55 -6.35 -24.02
CA LYS A 195 18.47 -5.56 -24.85
C LYS A 195 19.49 -4.76 -24.04
N GLU A 196 19.11 -4.32 -22.84
CA GLU A 196 19.95 -3.48 -21.98
C GLU A 196 20.90 -4.27 -21.06
N VAL A 197 20.65 -5.57 -20.85
CA VAL A 197 21.43 -6.43 -19.92
C VAL A 197 22.18 -7.58 -20.60
N SER A 198 21.92 -7.83 -21.89
CA SER A 198 22.66 -8.78 -22.73
C SER A 198 24.02 -8.23 -23.15
#